data_AF-A0A814BCH8-F1
#
_entry.id   AF-A0A814BCH8-F1
#
_cell.length_a   1.000
_cell.length_b   1.000
_cell.length_c   1.000
_cell.angle_alpha   90.00
_cell.angle_beta   90.00
_cell.angle_gamma   90.00
#
_symmetry.space_group_name_H-M   'P 1'
#
loop_
_entity.id
_entity.type
_entity.pdbx_description
1 polymer ?
#
loop_
_entity_poly.entity_id
_entity_poly.type
_entity_poly.pdbx_seq_one_letter_code
_entity_poly.pdbx_strand_id
1 'polypeptide(L)'
;MLINSGQPPSNMTVDICFCLDCTGSMSRWLSAAKDQMKSIIEGINKLIEKEYPSLKLQLRFAIVGYRDIGDRPQFFTQDFTDKTNQVITFLNTLTASGGGDLPEDVLGALDRCLTLTNWSNTNARFIVLITDAPGHGPELNNNLSIDRHPQGAGTHTVNSICDRLLKKDAEIDLMFCRIKPKATAKMEKAFQTHYDAQKDETGKVFTTIQLFDDKQQETQSFHFVFVLDESGSMTGEWNSLQSAYVAFLTRRNDDQGGDDHFTVVQFDSNARIICQQQSLANTPRSLSMNGGGTDYCQGLNKAGQAIAADHTSSVLFRMTRPKIESIAMREKKNQRM
;
A
#
# COMPACT_ATOMS: atom_id res chain seq x y z
N MET A 1 -12.35 15.36 27.72
CA MET A 1 -11.84 16.62 27.14
C MET A 1 -12.89 17.70 27.41
N LEU A 2 -12.65 18.57 28.40
CA LEU A 2 -13.48 19.75 28.63
C LEU A 2 -13.11 20.76 27.55
N ILE A 3 -14.03 21.03 26.63
CA ILE A 3 -13.87 22.10 25.65
C ILE A 3 -14.00 23.40 26.43
N ASN A 4 -12.87 23.98 26.82
CA ASN A 4 -12.84 25.27 27.49
C ASN A 4 -13.31 26.31 26.46
N SER A 5 -14.32 27.09 26.83
CA SER A 5 -15.01 28.12 26.04
C SER A 5 -14.16 29.38 25.84
N GLY A 6 -12.87 29.22 25.52
CA GLY A 6 -11.98 30.29 25.12
C GLY A 6 -12.03 30.51 23.62
N GLN A 7 -12.07 31.78 23.18
CA GLN A 7 -11.87 32.15 21.78
C GLN A 7 -10.63 31.42 21.23
N PRO A 8 -10.70 30.84 20.01
CA PRO A 8 -9.55 30.16 19.42
C PRO A 8 -8.38 31.15 19.32
N PRO A 9 -7.14 30.71 19.59
CA PRO A 9 -5.97 31.58 19.50
C PRO A 9 -5.91 32.22 18.10
N SER A 10 -5.56 33.50 18.04
CA SER A 10 -5.60 34.30 16.80
C SER A 10 -4.71 33.75 15.68
N ASN A 11 -3.67 32.99 16.03
CA ASN A 11 -2.83 32.22 15.12
C ASN A 11 -2.74 30.76 15.60
N MET A 12 -2.95 29.81 14.70
CA MET A 12 -2.78 28.38 14.95
C MET A 12 -1.88 27.79 13.87
N THR A 13 -0.94 26.93 14.25
CA THR A 13 -0.14 26.16 13.30
C THR A 13 -0.39 24.68 13.53
N VAL A 14 -0.53 23.93 12.45
CA VAL A 14 -0.78 22.49 12.46
C VAL A 14 0.22 21.81 11.54
N ASP A 15 0.86 20.78 12.07
CA ASP A 15 1.79 19.92 11.34
C ASP A 15 1.10 18.62 10.98
N ILE A 16 1.15 18.24 9.70
CA ILE A 16 0.61 16.98 9.19
C ILE A 16 1.72 16.24 8.45
N CYS A 17 2.15 15.10 9.00
CA CYS A 17 3.08 14.18 8.35
C CYS A 17 2.29 13.03 7.74
N PHE A 18 2.32 12.90 6.42
CA PHE A 18 1.78 11.72 5.74
C PHE A 18 2.83 10.61 5.72
N CYS A 19 2.51 9.46 6.31
CA CYS A 19 3.30 8.25 6.24
C CYS A 19 2.64 7.31 5.22
N LEU A 20 3.22 7.18 4.03
CA LEU A 20 2.61 6.52 2.89
C LEU A 20 3.35 5.24 2.53
N ASP A 21 2.62 4.13 2.58
CA ASP A 21 3.07 2.86 2.04
C ASP A 21 3.30 2.95 0.52
N CYS A 22 4.52 2.61 0.10
CA CYS A 22 4.98 2.64 -1.28
C CYS A 22 5.43 1.25 -1.76
N THR A 23 4.94 0.17 -1.15
CA THR A 23 5.27 -1.21 -1.55
C THR A 23 4.45 -1.62 -2.77
N GLY A 24 4.74 -2.79 -3.35
CA GLY A 24 4.07 -3.24 -4.58
C GLY A 24 2.55 -3.43 -4.45
N SER A 25 2.05 -3.81 -3.27
CA SER A 25 0.62 -4.02 -3.00
C SER A 25 -0.19 -2.72 -3.14
N MET A 26 0.44 -1.59 -2.82
CA MET A 26 -0.14 -0.26 -2.95
C MET A 26 -0.37 0.20 -4.39
N SER A 27 0.13 -0.51 -5.41
CA SER A 27 0.06 -0.08 -6.82
C SER A 27 -1.33 0.38 -7.30
N ARG A 28 -2.42 -0.29 -6.90
CA ARG A 28 -3.80 0.11 -7.27
C ARG A 28 -4.38 1.25 -6.42
N TRP A 29 -3.85 1.43 -5.21
CA TRP A 29 -4.35 2.41 -4.24
C TRP A 29 -3.56 3.71 -4.29
N LEU A 30 -2.31 3.66 -4.73
CA LEU A 30 -1.36 4.75 -4.60
C LEU A 30 -1.83 6.01 -5.34
N SER A 31 -2.41 5.89 -6.53
CA SER A 31 -2.95 7.07 -7.23
C SER A 31 -4.09 7.71 -6.42
N ALA A 32 -5.04 6.90 -5.96
CA ALA A 32 -6.18 7.41 -5.20
C ALA A 32 -5.75 7.98 -3.84
N ALA A 33 -4.82 7.33 -3.15
CA ALA A 33 -4.22 7.84 -1.90
C ALA A 33 -3.53 9.19 -2.12
N LYS A 34 -2.73 9.31 -3.19
CA LYS A 34 -2.09 10.58 -3.57
C LYS A 34 -3.11 11.68 -3.88
N ASP A 35 -4.19 11.35 -4.57
CA ASP A 35 -5.21 12.33 -4.94
C ASP A 35 -6.00 12.81 -3.70
N GLN A 36 -6.23 11.93 -2.71
CA GLN A 36 -6.79 12.34 -1.42
C GLN A 36 -5.82 13.19 -0.60
N MET A 37 -4.54 12.84 -0.57
CA MET A 37 -3.51 13.67 0.07
C MET A 37 -3.43 15.06 -0.57
N LYS A 38 -3.46 15.16 -1.91
CA LYS A 38 -3.51 16.45 -2.63
C LYS A 38 -4.76 17.25 -2.24
N SER A 39 -5.92 16.61 -2.24
CA SER A 39 -7.18 17.24 -1.86
C SER A 39 -7.12 17.81 -0.44
N ILE A 40 -6.48 17.10 0.50
CA ILE A 40 -6.24 17.59 1.85
C ILE A 40 -5.28 18.80 1.85
N ILE A 41 -4.13 18.67 1.18
CA ILE A 41 -3.07 19.70 1.14
C ILE A 41 -3.60 21.01 0.54
N GLU A 42 -4.41 20.94 -0.52
CA GLU A 42 -4.95 22.11 -1.23
C GLU A 42 -6.28 22.62 -0.66
N GLY A 43 -7.04 21.76 0.01
CA GLY A 43 -8.43 21.99 0.39
C GLY A 43 -8.65 22.50 1.81
N ILE A 44 -7.90 21.99 2.81
CA ILE A 44 -8.21 22.27 4.22
C ILE A 44 -8.13 23.76 4.55
N ASN A 45 -7.09 24.48 4.09
CA ASN A 45 -6.95 25.91 4.35
C ASN A 45 -8.16 26.70 3.82
N LYS A 46 -8.62 26.40 2.61
CA LYS A 46 -9.76 27.10 1.99
C LYS A 46 -11.06 26.87 2.74
N LEU A 47 -11.27 25.64 3.25
CA LEU A 47 -12.45 25.29 4.02
C LEU A 47 -12.45 26.02 5.38
N ILE A 48 -11.32 26.00 6.08
CA ILE A 48 -11.19 26.61 7.40
C ILE A 48 -11.24 28.15 7.32
N GLU A 49 -10.59 28.76 6.33
CA GLU A 49 -10.68 30.22 6.11
C GLU A 49 -12.12 30.67 5.84
N LYS A 50 -12.91 29.84 5.13
CA LYS A 50 -14.32 30.13 4.85
C LYS A 50 -15.20 30.02 6.10
N GLU A 51 -14.97 29.00 6.92
CA GLU A 51 -15.78 28.72 8.12
C GLU A 51 -15.38 29.59 9.32
N TYR A 52 -14.09 29.91 9.43
CA TYR A 52 -13.50 30.69 10.51
C TYR A 52 -12.58 31.81 9.98
N PRO A 53 -13.12 32.90 9.38
CA PRO A 53 -12.32 33.94 8.73
C PRO A 53 -11.36 34.71 9.65
N SER A 54 -11.61 34.67 10.97
CA SER A 54 -10.77 35.31 11.98
C SER A 54 -9.62 34.42 12.47
N LEU A 55 -9.60 33.13 12.11
CA LEU A 55 -8.55 32.18 12.48
C LEU A 55 -7.43 32.21 11.45
N LYS A 56 -6.22 32.60 11.85
CA LYS A 56 -5.04 32.48 10.99
C LYS A 56 -4.43 31.10 11.18
N LEU A 57 -4.79 30.17 10.30
CA LEU A 57 -4.25 28.81 10.30
C LEU A 57 -3.04 28.71 9.36
N GLN A 58 -1.92 28.21 9.88
CA GLN A 58 -0.77 27.80 9.07
C GLN A 58 -0.68 26.27 9.06
N LEU A 59 -0.85 25.68 7.88
CA LEU A 59 -0.62 24.25 7.68
C LEU A 59 0.79 24.01 7.14
N ARG A 60 1.48 23.03 7.72
CA ARG A 60 2.76 22.55 7.21
C ARG A 60 2.68 21.05 7.03
N PHE A 61 3.23 20.58 5.92
CA PHE A 61 3.12 19.18 5.52
C PHE A 61 4.49 18.56 5.35
N ALA A 62 4.62 17.32 5.80
CA ALA A 62 5.74 16.44 5.54
C ALA A 62 5.24 15.15 4.89
N ILE A 63 6.10 14.45 4.15
CA ILE A 63 5.80 13.13 3.60
C ILE A 63 6.96 12.18 3.90
N VAL A 64 6.63 11.04 4.49
CA VAL A 64 7.49 9.88 4.61
C VAL A 64 6.87 8.76 3.76
N GLY A 65 7.47 8.48 2.61
CA GLY A 65 7.17 7.26 1.86
C GLY A 65 8.00 6.11 2.42
N TYR A 66 7.43 4.93 2.60
CA TYR A 66 8.17 3.77 3.09
C TYR A 66 7.91 2.52 2.26
N ARG A 67 8.84 1.58 2.34
CA ARG A 67 8.76 0.23 1.77
C ARG A 67 9.21 -0.79 2.81
N ASP A 68 9.53 -1.99 2.34
CA ASP A 68 9.93 -3.10 3.17
C ASP A 68 11.41 -3.03 3.59
N ILE A 69 11.76 -3.80 4.62
CA ILE A 69 13.12 -3.94 5.12
C ILE A 69 14.00 -4.52 4.01
N GLY A 70 15.05 -3.78 3.66
CA GLY A 70 16.01 -4.18 2.63
C GLY A 70 15.68 -3.68 1.22
N ASP A 71 14.51 -3.06 1.01
CA ASP A 71 14.23 -2.35 -0.23
C ASP A 71 15.15 -1.15 -0.43
N ARG A 72 15.40 -0.80 -1.70
CA ARG A 72 16.26 0.33 -2.05
C ARG A 72 15.60 1.31 -3.02
N PRO A 73 15.34 2.56 -2.59
CA PRO A 73 15.39 3.03 -1.20
C PRO A 73 14.22 2.47 -0.37
N GLN A 74 14.46 2.24 0.92
CA GLN A 74 13.43 1.81 1.89
C GLN A 74 12.57 2.98 2.37
N PHE A 75 13.14 4.18 2.45
CA PHE A 75 12.44 5.39 2.88
C PHE A 75 12.67 6.54 1.91
N PHE A 76 11.64 7.37 1.75
CA PHE A 76 11.65 8.63 1.04
C PHE A 76 11.17 9.71 2.01
N THR A 77 11.85 10.85 2.08
CA THR A 77 11.48 11.89 3.05
C THR A 77 11.47 13.27 2.42
N GLN A 78 10.38 13.98 2.65
CA GLN A 78 10.21 15.42 2.48
C GLN A 78 9.83 15.99 3.84
N ASP A 79 10.70 16.83 4.40
CA ASP A 79 10.46 17.45 5.71
C ASP A 79 9.38 18.56 5.62
N PHE A 80 8.95 19.06 6.78
CA PHE A 80 7.87 20.02 6.91
C PHE A 80 8.08 21.30 6.11
N THR A 81 7.07 21.67 5.34
CA THR A 81 6.99 22.96 4.66
C THR A 81 5.54 23.41 4.49
N ASP A 82 5.29 24.70 4.43
CA ASP A 82 4.02 25.29 4.04
C ASP A 82 3.88 25.47 2.51
N LYS A 83 4.94 25.15 1.76
CA LYS A 83 4.96 25.21 0.29
C LYS A 83 4.27 23.98 -0.32
N THR A 84 2.95 24.05 -0.43
CA THR A 84 2.11 22.95 -0.96
C THR A 84 2.61 22.38 -2.29
N ASN A 85 3.04 23.23 -3.23
CA ASN A 85 3.59 22.79 -4.53
C ASN A 85 4.83 21.89 -4.39
N GLN A 86 5.70 22.16 -3.40
CA GLN A 86 6.88 21.35 -3.15
C GLN A 86 6.48 19.96 -2.63
N VAL A 87 5.51 19.92 -1.71
CA VAL A 87 4.96 18.69 -1.13
C VAL A 87 4.28 17.84 -2.20
N ILE A 88 3.46 18.46 -3.06
CA ILE A 88 2.78 17.77 -4.17
C ILE A 88 3.77 17.25 -5.22
N THR A 89 4.81 18.03 -5.52
CA THR A 89 5.88 17.60 -6.45
C THR A 89 6.57 16.35 -5.91
N PHE A 90 6.96 16.34 -4.63
CA PHE A 90 7.54 15.18 -3.98
C PHE A 90 6.56 13.99 -3.94
N LEU A 91 5.30 14.22 -3.59
CA LEU A 91 4.27 13.19 -3.59
C LEU A 91 4.15 12.50 -4.96
N ASN A 92 4.25 13.27 -6.04
CA ASN A 92 4.16 12.74 -7.40
C ASN A 92 5.36 11.85 -7.77
N THR A 93 6.53 12.00 -7.14
CA THR A 93 7.69 11.14 -7.42
C THR A 93 7.60 9.75 -6.80
N LEU A 94 6.73 9.55 -5.80
CA LEU A 94 6.63 8.26 -5.11
C LEU A 94 6.04 7.17 -6.02
N THR A 95 6.61 5.97 -6.00
CA THR A 95 6.10 4.85 -6.81
C THR A 95 6.01 3.58 -5.98
N ALA A 96 4.94 2.81 -6.21
CA ALA A 96 4.73 1.51 -5.61
C ALA A 96 5.69 0.48 -6.21
N SER A 97 6.56 -0.09 -5.40
CA SER A 97 7.45 -1.20 -5.77
C SER A 97 8.09 -1.81 -4.54
N GLY A 98 8.77 -2.95 -4.67
CA GLY A 98 9.41 -3.59 -3.54
C GLY A 98 8.43 -4.44 -2.73
N GLY A 99 8.77 -4.70 -1.48
CA GLY A 99 8.12 -5.69 -0.62
C GLY A 99 8.65 -7.11 -0.85
N GLY A 100 7.82 -8.07 -0.50
CA GLY A 100 7.97 -9.43 -1.01
C GLY A 100 7.31 -10.49 -0.14
N ASP A 101 7.10 -10.19 1.13
CA ASP A 101 6.07 -10.79 1.97
C ASP A 101 4.87 -9.83 2.13
N LEU A 102 3.94 -10.18 3.01
CA LEU A 102 2.73 -9.39 3.25
C LEU A 102 2.98 -8.25 4.25
N PRO A 103 3.67 -8.46 5.38
CA PRO A 103 3.96 -7.37 6.30
C PRO A 103 5.05 -6.45 5.76
N GLU A 104 5.06 -5.21 6.22
CA GLU A 104 5.95 -4.15 5.74
C GLU A 104 6.60 -3.38 6.93
N ASP A 105 7.58 -2.51 6.66
CA ASP A 105 8.32 -1.76 7.71
C ASP A 105 7.55 -0.55 8.28
N VAL A 106 6.37 -0.79 8.84
CA VAL A 106 5.50 0.24 9.42
C VAL A 106 6.15 0.93 10.62
N LEU A 107 6.79 0.18 11.52
CA LEU A 107 7.38 0.77 12.73
C LEU A 107 8.62 1.60 12.41
N GLY A 108 9.47 1.17 11.47
CA GLY A 108 10.58 1.98 10.97
C GLY A 108 10.09 3.26 10.29
N ALA A 109 8.97 3.19 9.54
CA ALA A 109 8.37 4.36 8.93
C ALA A 109 7.82 5.36 9.96
N LEU A 110 7.16 4.89 11.02
CA LEU A 110 6.70 5.75 12.11
C LEU A 110 7.85 6.35 12.90
N ASP A 111 8.92 5.58 13.15
CA ASP A 111 10.17 6.10 13.73
C ASP A 111 10.75 7.23 12.87
N ARG A 112 10.76 7.05 11.55
CA ARG A 112 11.22 8.05 10.60
C ARG A 112 10.37 9.33 10.64
N CYS A 113 9.05 9.21 10.80
CA CYS A 113 8.16 10.36 10.98
C CYS A 113 8.48 11.11 12.30
N LEU A 114 8.67 10.36 13.39
CA LEU A 114 8.99 10.91 14.71
C LEU A 114 10.37 11.57 14.79
N THR A 115 11.26 11.28 13.85
CA THR A 115 12.63 11.83 13.79
C THR A 115 12.82 12.93 12.74
N LEU A 116 11.74 13.38 12.09
CA LEU A 116 11.77 14.57 11.22
C LEU A 116 12.27 15.80 11.99
N THR A 117 13.07 16.63 11.33
CA THR A 117 13.86 17.66 12.03
C THR A 117 13.08 18.93 12.34
N ASN A 118 11.94 19.16 11.66
CA ASN A 118 11.24 20.43 11.67
C ASN A 118 9.81 20.36 12.22
N TRP A 119 9.51 19.40 13.12
CA TRP A 119 8.29 19.48 13.92
C TRP A 119 8.26 20.82 14.66
N SER A 120 7.20 21.58 14.46
CA SER A 120 7.07 22.87 15.13
C SER A 120 6.64 22.69 16.57
N ASN A 121 7.01 23.66 17.42
CA ASN A 121 6.56 23.73 18.81
C ASN A 121 5.09 24.16 18.94
N THR A 122 4.22 23.73 18.02
CA THR A 122 2.85 24.26 17.83
C THR A 122 1.79 23.40 18.49
N ASN A 123 0.54 23.82 18.30
CA ASN A 123 -0.62 23.40 19.07
C ASN A 123 -1.22 22.05 18.62
N ALA A 124 -0.92 21.56 17.41
CA ALA A 124 -1.41 20.27 16.94
C ALA A 124 -0.49 19.63 15.91
N ARG A 125 -0.18 18.34 16.11
CA ARG A 125 0.77 17.57 15.30
C ARG A 125 0.16 16.21 14.98
N PHE A 126 0.14 15.85 13.71
CA PHE A 126 -0.49 14.61 13.24
C PHE A 126 0.48 13.79 12.40
N ILE A 127 0.43 12.47 12.58
CA ILE A 127 0.92 11.50 11.61
C ILE A 127 -0.29 10.79 11.02
N VAL A 128 -0.40 10.78 9.69
CA VAL A 128 -1.43 10.05 8.95
C VAL A 128 -0.79 8.86 8.28
N LEU A 129 -0.95 7.67 8.85
CA LEU A 129 -0.44 6.41 8.29
C LEU A 129 -1.42 5.86 7.27
N ILE A 130 -0.98 5.69 6.02
CA ILE A 130 -1.77 5.16 4.91
C ILE A 130 -1.11 3.86 4.44
N THR A 131 -1.78 2.72 4.66
CA THR A 131 -1.25 1.40 4.31
C THR A 131 -2.35 0.39 3.99
N ASP A 132 -2.00 -0.59 3.16
CA ASP A 132 -2.84 -1.76 2.85
C ASP A 132 -2.33 -3.07 3.48
N ALA A 133 -1.25 -3.02 4.26
CA ALA A 133 -0.56 -4.18 4.81
C ALA A 133 -0.32 -4.08 6.33
N PRO A 134 -0.18 -5.22 7.05
CA PRO A 134 0.25 -5.22 8.44
C PRO A 134 1.74 -4.82 8.57
N GLY A 135 2.18 -4.47 9.77
CA GLY A 135 3.62 -4.34 10.07
C GLY A 135 4.26 -5.67 10.44
N HIS A 136 5.59 -5.77 10.32
CA HIS A 136 6.34 -6.95 10.76
C HIS A 136 6.23 -7.24 12.25
N GLY A 137 6.30 -8.52 12.59
CA GLY A 137 6.43 -8.99 13.98
C GLY A 137 5.14 -9.49 14.63
N PRO A 138 5.26 -10.17 15.78
CA PRO A 138 4.21 -10.96 16.40
C PRO A 138 3.03 -10.14 16.92
N GLU A 139 3.24 -8.86 17.17
CA GLU A 139 2.20 -7.95 17.67
C GLU A 139 1.37 -7.35 16.53
N LEU A 140 1.93 -7.23 15.33
CA LEU A 140 1.33 -6.54 14.21
C LEU A 140 0.74 -7.48 13.15
N ASN A 141 1.31 -8.67 13.00
CA ASN A 141 0.97 -9.63 11.96
C ASN A 141 0.49 -10.97 12.56
N ASN A 142 -0.52 -11.60 11.92
CA ASN A 142 -1.05 -12.91 12.33
C ASN A 142 -0.21 -14.08 11.80
N ASN A 143 0.43 -13.92 10.65
CA ASN A 143 1.07 -15.02 9.94
C ASN A 143 2.59 -14.87 9.92
N LEU A 144 3.23 -15.31 11.01
CA LEU A 144 4.68 -15.19 11.20
C LEU A 144 5.50 -16.19 10.38
N SER A 145 4.88 -17.25 9.85
CA SER A 145 5.62 -18.25 9.06
C SER A 145 5.94 -17.78 7.65
N ILE A 146 5.23 -16.76 7.15
CA ILE A 146 5.47 -16.13 5.85
C ILE A 146 6.07 -14.73 5.96
N ASP A 147 6.25 -14.23 7.19
CA ASP A 147 6.90 -12.97 7.51
C ASP A 147 8.41 -13.15 7.40
N ARG A 148 9.08 -12.35 6.56
CA ARG A 148 10.54 -12.38 6.40
C ARG A 148 11.25 -11.77 7.60
N HIS A 149 10.54 -10.98 8.39
CA HIS A 149 11.02 -10.32 9.60
C HIS A 149 10.10 -10.64 10.79
N PRO A 150 9.97 -11.93 11.18
CA PRO A 150 8.97 -12.36 12.16
C PRO A 150 9.25 -11.86 13.58
N GLN A 151 10.44 -11.31 13.83
CA GLN A 151 10.81 -10.64 15.10
C GLN A 151 10.57 -9.13 15.07
N GLY A 152 10.08 -8.57 13.95
CA GLY A 152 9.87 -7.15 13.75
C GLY A 152 11.07 -6.42 13.11
N ALA A 153 10.92 -5.11 12.96
CA ALA A 153 11.89 -4.21 12.35
C ALA A 153 12.93 -3.71 13.37
N GLY A 154 14.00 -4.46 13.55
CA GLY A 154 15.12 -4.06 14.42
C GLY A 154 14.70 -3.92 15.89
N THR A 155 14.92 -2.72 16.48
CA THR A 155 14.60 -2.45 17.89
C THR A 155 13.23 -1.78 18.09
N HIS A 156 12.49 -1.48 17.02
CA HIS A 156 11.23 -0.77 17.13
C HIS A 156 10.11 -1.72 17.60
N THR A 157 9.41 -1.31 18.65
CA THR A 157 8.19 -1.99 19.15
C THR A 157 7.00 -1.05 19.13
N VAL A 158 5.78 -1.59 19.10
CA VAL A 158 4.56 -0.78 19.13
C VAL A 158 4.54 0.10 20.38
N ASN A 159 4.89 -0.47 21.54
CA ASN A 159 5.02 0.29 22.78
C ASN A 159 6.01 1.46 22.65
N SER A 160 7.22 1.21 22.13
CA SER A 160 8.24 2.27 22.00
C SER A 160 7.81 3.43 21.09
N ILE A 161 7.01 3.13 20.06
CA ILE A 161 6.46 4.14 19.14
C ILE A 161 5.32 4.90 19.82
N CYS A 162 4.38 4.19 20.48
CA CYS A 162 3.29 4.79 21.24
C CYS A 162 3.81 5.71 22.36
N ASP A 163 4.79 5.27 23.14
CA ASP A 163 5.40 6.08 24.21
C ASP A 163 5.94 7.41 23.68
N ARG A 164 6.49 7.41 22.46
CA ARG A 164 7.01 8.62 21.83
C ARG A 164 5.92 9.51 21.22
N LEU A 165 4.88 8.92 20.64
CA LEU A 165 3.71 9.65 20.14
C LEU A 165 2.97 10.37 21.27
N LEU A 166 2.83 9.68 22.41
CA LEU A 166 2.03 10.08 23.56
C LEU A 166 2.78 10.95 24.57
N LYS A 167 4.12 11.03 24.47
CA LYS A 167 4.93 11.87 25.37
C LYS A 167 4.46 13.33 25.33
N LYS A 168 4.25 13.94 26.51
CA LYS A 168 3.72 15.30 26.69
C LYS A 168 4.43 16.39 25.87
N ASP A 169 5.73 16.26 25.62
CA ASP A 169 6.48 17.26 24.85
C ASP A 169 6.37 17.06 23.32
N ALA A 170 6.01 15.86 22.89
CA ALA A 170 5.82 15.51 21.48
C ALA A 170 4.36 15.73 21.06
N GLU A 171 3.40 15.23 21.84
CA GLU A 171 1.95 15.27 21.59
C GLU A 171 1.56 15.08 20.10
N ILE A 172 2.05 14.03 19.47
CA ILE A 172 1.72 13.72 18.07
C ILE A 172 0.55 12.74 18.02
N ASP A 173 -0.53 13.11 17.34
CA ASP A 173 -1.69 12.24 17.13
C ASP A 173 -1.48 11.34 15.91
N LEU A 174 -1.63 10.03 16.09
CA LEU A 174 -1.58 9.05 15.01
C LEU A 174 -2.99 8.79 14.49
N MET A 175 -3.16 9.01 13.18
CA MET A 175 -4.35 8.69 12.43
C MET A 175 -4.06 7.52 11.50
N PHE A 176 -4.77 6.42 11.67
CA PHE A 176 -4.60 5.22 10.87
C PHE A 176 -5.60 5.20 9.71
N CYS A 177 -5.14 5.52 8.50
CA CYS A 177 -5.90 5.42 7.26
C CYS A 177 -5.77 4.02 6.68
N ARG A 178 -6.76 3.17 6.98
CA ARG A 178 -6.79 1.79 6.51
C ARG A 178 -7.30 1.72 5.07
N ILE A 179 -6.67 0.85 4.27
CA ILE A 179 -7.12 0.49 2.92
C ILE A 179 -7.68 -0.93 2.91
N LYS A 180 -7.02 -1.87 3.60
CA LYS A 180 -7.48 -3.26 3.77
C LYS A 180 -7.71 -3.57 5.26
N PRO A 181 -8.92 -3.29 5.79
CA PRO A 181 -9.19 -3.41 7.23
C PRO A 181 -8.91 -4.80 7.81
N LYS A 182 -9.15 -5.86 7.02
CA LYS A 182 -8.87 -7.24 7.45
C LYS A 182 -7.38 -7.51 7.61
N ALA A 183 -6.53 -6.97 6.74
CA ALA A 183 -5.10 -7.16 6.78
C ALA A 183 -4.46 -6.40 7.96
N THR A 184 -4.95 -5.20 8.26
CA THR A 184 -4.41 -4.31 9.30
C THR A 184 -5.01 -4.53 10.70
N ALA A 185 -6.09 -5.32 10.83
CA ALA A 185 -6.87 -5.45 12.06
C ALA A 185 -6.04 -5.77 13.32
N LYS A 186 -5.05 -6.66 13.22
CA LYS A 186 -4.20 -7.02 14.36
C LYS A 186 -3.29 -5.87 14.77
N MET A 187 -2.62 -5.23 13.81
CA MET A 187 -1.81 -4.04 14.02
C MET A 187 -2.63 -2.91 14.67
N GLU A 188 -3.82 -2.62 14.15
CA GLU A 188 -4.68 -1.60 14.74
C GLU A 188 -5.05 -1.92 16.20
N LYS A 189 -5.38 -3.18 16.49
CA LYS A 189 -5.68 -3.62 17.86
C LYS A 189 -4.47 -3.45 18.79
N ALA A 190 -3.25 -3.71 18.30
CA ALA A 190 -2.04 -3.47 19.07
C ALA A 190 -1.88 -1.98 19.41
N PHE A 191 -1.96 -1.08 18.42
CA PHE A 191 -1.90 0.36 18.69
C PHE A 191 -3.01 0.81 19.65
N GLN A 192 -4.25 0.37 19.44
CA GLN A 192 -5.38 0.67 20.33
C GLN A 192 -5.09 0.24 21.78
N THR A 193 -4.54 -0.96 21.98
CA THR A 193 -4.22 -1.49 23.31
C THR A 193 -3.21 -0.59 24.05
N HIS A 194 -2.16 -0.14 23.36
CA HIS A 194 -1.15 0.75 23.95
C HIS A 194 -1.69 2.17 24.21
N TYR A 195 -2.54 2.69 23.32
CA TYR A 195 -3.21 3.98 23.54
C TYR A 195 -4.17 3.91 24.74
N ASP A 196 -4.99 2.87 24.86
CA ASP A 196 -5.93 2.70 25.96
C ASP A 196 -5.21 2.56 27.30
N ALA A 197 -4.06 1.87 27.34
CA ALA A 197 -3.24 1.73 28.54
C ALA A 197 -2.72 3.07 29.08
N GLN A 198 -2.55 4.09 28.22
CA GLN A 198 -2.04 5.41 28.56
C GLN A 198 -3.12 6.51 28.52
N LYS A 199 -4.38 6.14 28.27
CA LYS A 199 -5.48 7.08 28.03
C LYS A 199 -5.80 7.94 29.23
N ASP A 200 -5.73 7.39 30.43
CA ASP A 200 -6.02 8.15 31.67
C ASP A 200 -4.97 9.25 31.92
N GLU A 201 -3.71 9.01 31.50
CA GLU A 201 -2.61 9.97 31.65
C GLU A 201 -2.56 11.01 30.54
N THR A 202 -2.87 10.59 29.31
CA THR A 202 -2.66 11.40 28.09
C THR A 202 -3.96 12.01 27.55
N GLY A 203 -5.10 11.41 27.84
CA GLY A 203 -6.41 11.77 27.27
C GLY A 203 -6.54 11.48 25.77
N LYS A 204 -5.52 10.92 25.11
CA LYS A 204 -5.48 10.67 23.67
C LYS A 204 -6.22 9.38 23.31
N VAL A 205 -6.77 9.35 22.10
CA VAL A 205 -7.54 8.22 21.57
C VAL A 205 -6.94 7.80 20.23
N PHE A 206 -6.73 6.50 20.06
CA PHE A 206 -6.30 5.96 18.78
C PHE A 206 -7.40 6.16 17.73
N THR A 207 -7.06 6.84 16.64
CA THR A 207 -8.01 7.22 15.61
C THR A 207 -7.77 6.42 14.35
N THR A 208 -8.84 5.84 13.81
CA THR A 208 -8.79 5.10 12.55
C THR A 208 -9.81 5.66 11.56
N ILE A 209 -9.42 5.75 10.29
CA ILE A 209 -10.22 6.32 9.21
C ILE A 209 -10.17 5.34 8.04
N GLN A 210 -11.32 5.06 7.45
CA GLN A 210 -11.40 4.32 6.20
C GLN A 210 -11.12 5.29 5.04
N LEU A 211 -10.09 5.03 4.23
CA LEU A 211 -9.72 5.94 3.14
C LEU A 211 -10.65 5.83 1.92
N PHE A 212 -11.17 4.64 1.66
CA PHE A 212 -12.06 4.35 0.53
C PHE A 212 -13.38 3.76 1.04
N ASP A 213 -14.51 4.31 0.59
CA ASP A 213 -15.82 3.72 0.85
C ASP A 213 -15.96 2.45 -0.01
N ASP A 214 -16.08 1.29 0.63
CA ASP A 214 -16.24 -0.03 -0.01
C ASP A 214 -17.41 -0.05 -1.02
N LYS A 215 -18.32 0.94 -0.96
CA LYS A 215 -19.50 1.07 -1.83
C LYS A 215 -19.33 1.99 -3.04
N GLN A 216 -18.26 2.79 -3.12
CA GLN A 216 -18.10 3.80 -4.19
C GLN A 216 -16.92 3.56 -5.14
N GLN A 217 -16.10 2.54 -4.90
CA GLN A 217 -15.21 2.04 -5.95
C GLN A 217 -15.89 0.88 -6.64
N GLU A 218 -16.24 1.06 -7.92
CA GLU A 218 -16.26 -0.08 -8.84
C GLU A 218 -14.94 -0.82 -8.59
N THR A 219 -15.02 -2.02 -8.02
CA THR A 219 -13.90 -2.95 -8.02
C THR A 219 -13.48 -3.06 -9.47
N GLN A 220 -12.42 -2.34 -9.86
CA GLN A 220 -11.96 -2.40 -11.23
C GLN A 220 -11.44 -3.84 -11.41
N SER A 221 -12.29 -4.68 -11.98
CA SER A 221 -12.00 -6.08 -12.22
C SER A 221 -10.92 -6.14 -13.29
N PHE A 222 -9.84 -6.85 -12.97
CA PHE A 222 -8.73 -7.01 -13.90
C PHE A 222 -8.79 -8.39 -14.54
N HIS A 223 -8.38 -8.45 -15.80
CA HIS A 223 -8.05 -9.70 -16.47
C HIS A 223 -6.54 -9.97 -16.34
N PHE A 224 -6.18 -10.83 -15.39
CA PHE A 224 -4.80 -11.24 -15.16
C PHE A 224 -4.40 -12.35 -16.12
N VAL A 225 -3.41 -12.10 -16.96
CA VAL A 225 -2.90 -13.09 -17.93
C VAL A 225 -1.48 -13.50 -17.54
N PHE A 226 -1.33 -14.73 -17.10
CA PHE A 226 -0.04 -15.34 -16.77
C PHE A 226 0.53 -16.06 -17.98
N VAL A 227 1.78 -15.77 -18.33
CA VAL A 227 2.55 -16.48 -19.36
C VAL A 227 3.76 -17.10 -18.69
N LEU A 228 3.68 -18.41 -18.47
CA LEU A 228 4.58 -19.18 -17.64
C LEU A 228 5.48 -20.07 -18.49
N ASP A 229 6.79 -19.90 -18.35
CA ASP A 229 7.79 -20.76 -18.99
C ASP A 229 7.78 -22.15 -18.34
N GLU A 230 7.52 -23.19 -19.14
CA GLU A 230 7.59 -24.60 -18.73
C GLU A 230 8.65 -25.39 -19.52
N SER A 231 9.60 -24.68 -20.14
CA SER A 231 10.71 -25.30 -20.87
C SER A 231 11.56 -26.19 -19.98
N GLY A 232 12.36 -27.08 -20.58
CA GLY A 232 13.21 -28.00 -19.83
C GLY A 232 14.21 -27.29 -18.91
N SER A 233 14.57 -26.04 -19.25
CA SER A 233 15.42 -25.16 -18.46
C SER A 233 14.83 -24.78 -17.09
N MET A 234 13.52 -24.94 -16.92
CA MET A 234 12.77 -24.60 -15.70
C MET A 234 12.68 -25.74 -14.70
N THR A 235 13.19 -26.95 -15.01
CA THR A 235 13.09 -28.13 -14.13
C THR A 235 13.56 -27.88 -12.69
N GLY A 236 14.55 -27.01 -12.48
CA GLY A 236 15.05 -26.64 -11.15
C GLY A 236 14.29 -25.49 -10.45
N GLU A 237 13.49 -24.70 -11.18
CA GLU A 237 12.76 -23.52 -10.64
C GLU A 237 11.24 -23.67 -10.72
N TRP A 238 10.74 -24.75 -11.33
CA TRP A 238 9.31 -24.93 -11.58
C TRP A 238 8.50 -24.78 -10.30
N ASN A 239 8.98 -25.38 -9.21
CA ASN A 239 8.36 -25.27 -7.89
C ASN A 239 8.33 -23.81 -7.39
N SER A 240 9.44 -23.08 -7.54
CA SER A 240 9.54 -21.66 -7.15
C SER A 240 8.58 -20.79 -7.96
N LEU A 241 8.48 -21.00 -9.28
CA LEU A 241 7.56 -20.30 -10.15
C LEU A 241 6.10 -20.59 -9.76
N GLN A 242 5.76 -21.85 -9.51
CA GLN A 242 4.42 -22.24 -9.07
C GLN A 242 4.09 -21.65 -7.70
N SER A 243 5.03 -21.62 -6.76
CA SER A 243 4.85 -20.96 -5.47
C SER A 243 4.60 -19.46 -5.62
N ALA A 244 5.32 -18.76 -6.50
CA ALA A 244 5.11 -17.33 -6.76
C ALA A 244 3.73 -17.06 -7.39
N TYR A 245 3.32 -17.89 -8.35
CA TYR A 245 2.00 -17.83 -8.96
C TYR A 245 0.87 -18.09 -7.94
N VAL A 246 1.00 -19.13 -7.11
CA VAL A 246 0.02 -19.41 -6.05
C VAL A 246 -0.02 -18.30 -5.01
N ALA A 247 1.14 -17.76 -4.61
CA ALA A 247 1.20 -16.62 -3.70
C ALA A 247 0.47 -15.40 -4.26
N PHE A 248 0.55 -15.14 -5.57
CA PHE A 248 -0.23 -14.09 -6.21
C PHE A 248 -1.74 -14.34 -6.08
N LEU A 249 -2.21 -15.55 -6.39
CA LEU A 249 -3.63 -15.89 -6.28
C LEU A 249 -4.15 -15.78 -4.83
N THR A 250 -3.36 -16.23 -3.86
CA THR A 250 -3.70 -16.13 -2.43
C THR A 250 -3.81 -14.67 -2.00
N ARG A 251 -2.84 -13.82 -2.38
CA ARG A 251 -2.90 -12.37 -2.13
C ARG A 251 -4.15 -11.75 -2.75
N ARG A 252 -4.50 -12.15 -3.98
CA ARG A 252 -5.68 -11.59 -4.65
C ARG A 252 -7.01 -12.02 -4.01
N ASN A 253 -7.03 -13.19 -3.37
CA ASN A 253 -8.17 -13.70 -2.61
C ASN A 253 -8.41 -12.86 -1.35
N ASP A 254 -7.32 -12.54 -0.66
CA ASP A 254 -7.36 -11.74 0.58
C ASP A 254 -7.69 -10.26 0.28
N ASP A 255 -7.38 -9.80 -0.94
CA ASP A 255 -7.62 -8.45 -1.47
C ASP A 255 -9.06 -8.16 -1.95
N GLN A 256 -10.03 -9.07 -1.75
CA GLN A 256 -11.40 -8.96 -2.28
C GLN A 256 -11.46 -8.78 -3.82
N GLY A 257 -10.56 -9.42 -4.58
CA GLY A 257 -10.59 -9.46 -6.06
C GLY A 257 -11.69 -10.34 -6.66
N GLY A 258 -12.89 -10.33 -6.08
CA GLY A 258 -13.95 -11.30 -6.38
C GLY A 258 -14.39 -11.34 -7.84
N ASP A 259 -14.28 -10.22 -8.56
CA ASP A 259 -14.70 -10.06 -9.95
C ASP A 259 -13.54 -10.16 -10.96
N ASP A 260 -12.33 -10.47 -10.52
CA ASP A 260 -11.19 -10.64 -11.43
C ASP A 260 -11.27 -11.92 -12.24
N HIS A 261 -10.74 -11.84 -13.46
CA HIS A 261 -10.62 -12.96 -14.37
C HIS A 261 -9.16 -13.33 -14.56
N PHE A 262 -8.86 -14.63 -14.61
CA PHE A 262 -7.52 -15.15 -14.73
C PHE A 262 -7.40 -16.01 -15.99
N THR A 263 -6.31 -15.83 -16.71
CA THR A 263 -5.91 -16.69 -17.83
C THR A 263 -4.48 -17.13 -17.60
N VAL A 264 -4.22 -18.42 -17.77
CA VAL A 264 -2.90 -19.01 -17.59
C VAL A 264 -2.49 -19.68 -18.89
N VAL A 265 -1.37 -19.22 -19.44
CA VAL A 265 -0.70 -19.76 -20.61
C VAL A 265 0.61 -20.38 -20.15
N GLN A 266 0.85 -21.64 -20.48
CA GLN A 266 2.16 -22.27 -20.33
C GLN A 266 2.82 -22.42 -21.70
N PHE A 267 4.14 -22.27 -21.79
CA PHE A 267 4.86 -22.46 -23.05
C PHE A 267 6.22 -23.16 -22.88
N ASP A 268 6.53 -24.04 -23.84
CA ASP A 268 7.82 -24.67 -24.11
C ASP A 268 8.24 -24.38 -25.57
N SER A 269 8.42 -25.41 -26.40
CA SER A 269 8.47 -25.31 -27.86
C SER A 269 7.11 -24.93 -28.48
N ASN A 270 6.01 -25.13 -27.74
CA ASN A 270 4.64 -24.76 -28.10
C ASN A 270 4.00 -24.03 -26.91
N ALA A 271 2.86 -23.38 -27.11
CA ALA A 271 2.10 -22.75 -26.02
C ALA A 271 0.72 -23.39 -25.86
N ARG A 272 0.22 -23.46 -24.61
CA ARG A 272 -1.13 -23.94 -24.29
C ARG A 272 -1.81 -23.05 -23.26
N ILE A 273 -3.13 -22.91 -23.39
CA ILE A 273 -3.97 -22.22 -22.41
C ILE A 273 -4.45 -23.27 -21.40
N ILE A 274 -4.15 -23.07 -20.13
CA ILE A 274 -4.55 -23.94 -19.03
C ILE A 274 -5.94 -23.57 -18.53
N CYS A 275 -6.16 -22.28 -18.38
CA CYS A 275 -7.47 -21.72 -18.09
C CYS A 275 -7.61 -20.38 -18.78
N GLN A 276 -8.85 -20.02 -19.12
CA GLN A 276 -9.19 -18.74 -19.73
C GLN A 276 -10.36 -18.13 -18.98
N GLN A 277 -10.22 -16.83 -18.66
CA GLN A 277 -11.20 -15.99 -17.97
C GLN A 277 -11.90 -16.69 -16.78
N GLN A 278 -11.14 -17.42 -15.97
CA GLN A 278 -11.69 -18.05 -14.78
C GLN A 278 -11.72 -17.07 -13.63
N SER A 279 -12.74 -17.17 -12.78
CA SER A 279 -12.72 -16.49 -11.49
C SER A 279 -11.59 -17.04 -10.61
N LEU A 280 -11.22 -16.29 -9.58
CA LEU A 280 -10.17 -16.71 -8.66
C LEU A 280 -10.42 -18.09 -8.03
N ALA A 281 -11.68 -18.42 -7.73
CA ALA A 281 -12.07 -19.70 -7.15
C ALA A 281 -11.82 -20.89 -8.09
N ASN A 282 -11.95 -20.66 -9.41
CA ASN A 282 -11.83 -21.70 -10.45
C ASN A 282 -10.43 -21.72 -11.10
N THR A 283 -9.54 -20.84 -10.67
CA THR A 283 -8.19 -20.73 -11.24
C THR A 283 -7.29 -21.85 -10.68
N PRO A 284 -6.64 -22.66 -11.54
CA PRO A 284 -5.82 -23.80 -11.08
C PRO A 284 -4.66 -23.36 -10.19
N ARG A 285 -4.48 -24.00 -9.03
CA ARG A 285 -3.34 -23.75 -8.13
C ARG A 285 -2.18 -24.74 -8.29
N SER A 286 -2.42 -25.85 -9.00
CA SER A 286 -1.40 -26.82 -9.34
C SER A 286 -1.24 -26.86 -10.84
N LEU A 287 -0.01 -26.71 -11.32
CA LEU A 287 0.33 -26.68 -12.74
C LEU A 287 1.38 -27.77 -13.01
N SER A 288 1.27 -28.46 -14.13
CA SER A 288 2.26 -29.46 -14.57
C SER A 288 3.22 -28.87 -15.60
N MET A 289 4.47 -29.30 -15.58
CA MET A 289 5.49 -28.92 -16.57
C MET A 289 5.66 -30.06 -17.58
N ASN A 290 5.64 -29.74 -18.88
CA ASN A 290 5.96 -30.73 -19.92
C ASN A 290 7.46 -30.78 -20.26
N GLY A 291 8.15 -29.65 -20.18
CA GLY A 291 9.55 -29.54 -20.62
C GLY A 291 9.68 -29.48 -22.15
N GLY A 292 10.81 -28.94 -22.62
CA GLY A 292 11.04 -28.73 -24.06
C GLY A 292 11.96 -27.54 -24.33
N GLY A 293 11.91 -27.03 -25.57
CA GLY A 293 12.57 -25.78 -25.96
C GLY A 293 11.87 -24.56 -25.37
N THR A 294 12.28 -23.36 -25.79
CA THR A 294 11.73 -22.10 -25.30
C THR A 294 11.33 -21.20 -26.46
N ASP A 295 10.03 -21.07 -26.72
CA ASP A 295 9.47 -20.16 -27.72
C ASP A 295 8.53 -19.13 -27.07
N TYR A 296 9.08 -17.97 -26.77
CA TYR A 296 8.35 -16.85 -26.18
C TYR A 296 7.26 -16.29 -27.10
N CYS A 297 7.43 -16.39 -28.42
CA CYS A 297 6.48 -15.83 -29.37
C CYS A 297 5.16 -16.58 -29.31
N GLN A 298 5.20 -17.90 -29.15
CA GLN A 298 4.00 -18.72 -29.01
C GLN A 298 3.21 -18.38 -27.74
N GLY A 299 3.92 -18.22 -26.60
CA GLY A 299 3.30 -17.84 -25.32
C GLY A 299 2.64 -16.46 -25.39
N LEU A 300 3.34 -15.48 -25.95
CA LEU A 300 2.83 -14.11 -26.07
C LEU A 300 1.69 -13.99 -27.09
N ASN A 301 1.73 -14.73 -28.20
CA ASN A 301 0.65 -14.75 -29.19
C ASN A 301 -0.66 -15.28 -28.58
N LYS A 302 -0.61 -16.37 -27.80
CA LYS A 302 -1.79 -16.91 -27.11
C LYS A 302 -2.30 -15.99 -26.01
N ALA A 303 -1.41 -15.34 -25.28
CA ALA A 303 -1.79 -14.32 -24.32
C ALA A 303 -2.48 -13.13 -25.01
N GLY A 304 -1.94 -12.67 -26.15
CA GLY A 304 -2.55 -11.61 -26.95
C GLY A 304 -3.94 -11.98 -27.48
N GLN A 305 -4.15 -13.24 -27.88
CA GLN A 305 -5.47 -13.74 -28.28
C GLN A 305 -6.47 -13.74 -27.11
N ALA A 306 -6.02 -14.18 -25.92
CA ALA A 306 -6.88 -14.19 -24.74
C ALA A 306 -7.24 -12.77 -24.26
N ILE A 307 -6.31 -11.81 -24.38
CA ILE A 307 -6.55 -10.39 -24.09
C ILE A 307 -7.52 -9.78 -25.10
N ALA A 308 -7.33 -10.06 -26.40
CA ALA A 308 -8.19 -9.51 -27.46
C ALA A 308 -9.64 -10.02 -27.40
N ALA A 309 -9.88 -11.16 -26.74
CA ALA A 309 -11.20 -11.71 -26.49
C ALA A 309 -11.91 -11.09 -25.26
N ASP A 310 -11.24 -10.19 -24.54
CA ASP A 310 -11.74 -9.53 -23.34
C ASP A 310 -11.88 -8.01 -23.55
N HIS A 311 -12.87 -7.40 -22.89
CA HIS A 311 -13.12 -5.95 -22.91
C HIS A 311 -12.77 -5.27 -21.58
N THR A 312 -12.29 -6.03 -20.58
CA THR A 312 -11.79 -5.53 -19.30
C THR A 312 -10.32 -5.07 -19.40
N SER A 313 -9.84 -4.32 -18.40
CA SER A 313 -8.43 -3.92 -18.36
C SER A 313 -7.55 -5.13 -18.03
N SER A 314 -6.70 -5.55 -18.96
CA SER A 314 -5.84 -6.73 -18.77
C SER A 314 -4.43 -6.36 -18.28
N VAL A 315 -3.86 -7.20 -17.41
CA VAL A 315 -2.46 -7.10 -16.94
C VAL A 315 -1.73 -8.38 -17.28
N LEU A 316 -0.63 -8.25 -18.04
CA LEU A 316 0.17 -9.38 -18.50
C LEU A 316 1.39 -9.61 -17.61
N PHE A 317 1.48 -10.81 -17.05
CA PHE A 317 2.62 -11.28 -16.26
C PHE A 317 3.43 -12.28 -17.08
N ARG A 318 4.69 -11.95 -17.36
CA ARG A 318 5.64 -12.87 -17.98
C ARG A 318 6.61 -13.39 -16.90
N MET A 319 6.64 -14.71 -16.72
CA MET A 319 7.49 -15.35 -15.71
C MET A 319 8.50 -16.27 -16.38
N THR A 320 9.79 -15.92 -16.28
CA THR A 320 10.93 -16.64 -16.90
C THR A 320 12.12 -16.68 -15.94
N ARG A 321 13.10 -17.58 -16.16
CA ARG A 321 14.38 -17.52 -15.43
C ARG A 321 15.18 -16.26 -15.82
N PRO A 322 15.73 -15.44 -14.89
CA PRO A 322 15.57 -15.38 -13.44
C PRO A 322 14.70 -14.18 -12.99
N LYS A 323 13.79 -13.68 -13.83
CA LYS A 323 13.06 -12.42 -13.60
C LYS A 323 11.55 -12.59 -13.79
N ILE A 324 10.80 -12.10 -12.81
CA ILE A 324 9.38 -11.76 -12.93
C ILE A 324 9.33 -10.36 -13.56
N GLU A 325 8.89 -10.26 -14.81
CA GLU A 325 8.69 -8.97 -15.48
C GLU A 325 7.18 -8.78 -15.70
N SER A 326 6.60 -7.77 -15.03
CA SER A 326 5.24 -7.32 -15.33
C SER A 326 5.28 -6.34 -16.49
N ILE A 327 4.49 -6.58 -17.53
CA ILE A 327 4.30 -5.65 -18.64
C ILE A 327 2.86 -5.17 -18.57
N ALA A 328 2.67 -3.94 -18.08
CA ALA A 328 1.37 -3.27 -18.15
C ALA A 328 1.11 -2.81 -19.60
N MET A 329 0.22 -3.48 -20.32
CA MET A 329 -0.29 -2.97 -21.60
C MET A 329 -1.51 -2.09 -21.33
N ARG A 330 -1.44 -0.79 -21.68
CA ARG A 330 -2.56 0.15 -21.51
C ARG A 330 -3.15 0.58 -22.87
N GLU A 331 -4.47 0.43 -22.96
CA GLU A 331 -5.47 1.05 -23.85
C GLU A 331 -5.55 0.73 -25.35
N LYS A 332 -6.80 0.51 -25.80
CA LYS A 332 -7.42 1.38 -26.81
C LYS A 332 -8.64 2.09 -26.19
N LYS A 333 -8.50 3.39 -25.91
CA LYS A 333 -9.67 4.28 -25.85
C LYS A 333 -10.39 4.18 -27.19
N ASN A 334 -11.60 3.63 -27.20
CA ASN A 334 -12.52 3.86 -28.30
C ASN A 334 -12.83 5.35 -28.33
N GLN A 335 -12.14 6.09 -29.20
CA GLN A 335 -12.73 7.26 -29.83
C GLN A 335 -13.92 6.75 -30.64
N ARG A 336 -15.13 6.98 -30.13
CA ARG A 336 -16.32 7.06 -30.98
C ARG A 336 -17.05 8.35 -30.63
N MET A 337 -17.40 9.01 -31.74
CA MET A 337 -17.97 10.35 -31.92
C MET A 337 -19.17 10.66 -31.04
#